data_AF-A0A7S1ZVB8-F1
#
_entry.id   AF-A0A7S1ZVB8-F1
#
_cell.length_a   1.000
_cell.length_b   1.000
_cell.length_c   1.000
_cell.angle_alpha   90.00
_cell.angle_beta   90.00
_cell.angle_gamma   90.00
#
_symmetry.space_group_name_H-M   'P 1'
#
loop_
_entity.id
_entity.type
_entity.pdbx_description
1 polymer ?
#
loop_
_entity_poly.entity_id
_entity_poly.type
_entity_poly.pdbx_seq_one_letter_code
_entity_poly.pdbx_strand_id
1 'polypeptide(L)'
;GKGGVYEEIAGLPLVPGRSALSDELCGEWVDLTQKRIPPEFWHNLGHGVTTNGDDDGCQLNDCDTWRAIRSFADNCVRRASFEERLRRDQGLKPGESVFVPAPGVITEEEAKKIVADK
;
A
#
# COMPACT_ATOMS: atom_id res chain seq x y z
N GLY A 1 9.04 3.95 19.31
CA GLY A 1 7.69 3.56 19.74
C GLY A 1 6.69 4.58 19.24
N LYS A 2 5.54 4.13 18.73
CA LYS A 2 4.49 4.83 17.95
C LYS A 2 4.48 4.65 16.40
N GLY A 3 5.19 3.67 15.83
CA GLY A 3 5.01 3.26 14.41
C GLY A 3 4.20 1.96 14.20
N GLY A 4 4.12 1.08 15.21
CA GLY A 4 3.76 -0.33 14.99
C GLY A 4 2.36 -0.59 14.40
N VAL A 5 1.30 -0.09 15.03
CA VAL A 5 -0.06 -0.48 14.60
C VAL A 5 -0.45 0.07 13.23
N TYR A 6 0.00 1.28 12.89
CA TYR A 6 -0.34 1.91 11.62
C TYR A 6 0.45 1.30 10.45
N GLU A 7 1.73 0.99 10.66
CA GLU A 7 2.53 0.23 9.70
C GLU A 7 1.96 -1.18 9.47
N GLU A 8 1.56 -1.87 10.55
CA GLU A 8 0.92 -3.18 10.45
C GLU A 8 -0.39 -3.13 9.67
N ILE A 9 -1.25 -2.13 9.94
CA ILE A 9 -2.49 -1.92 9.20
C ILE A 9 -2.18 -1.66 7.73
N ALA A 10 -1.26 -0.75 7.42
CA ALA A 10 -0.87 -0.42 6.04
C ALA A 10 -0.35 -1.64 5.27
N GLY A 11 0.25 -2.61 5.96
CA GLY A 11 0.74 -3.87 5.39
C GLY A 11 -0.34 -4.93 5.14
N LEU A 12 -1.55 -4.80 5.71
CA LEU A 12 -2.62 -5.80 5.58
C LEU A 12 -2.96 -6.21 4.14
N PRO A 13 -2.99 -5.31 3.14
CA PRO A 13 -3.24 -5.74 1.78
C PRO A 13 -2.13 -6.63 1.21
N LEU A 14 -0.89 -6.54 1.70
CA LEU A 14 0.25 -7.23 1.12
C LEU A 14 0.40 -8.70 1.55
N VAL A 15 -0.33 -9.12 2.57
CA VAL A 15 -0.17 -10.46 3.17
C VAL A 15 -0.54 -11.61 2.21
N PRO A 16 0.08 -12.80 2.36
CA PRO A 16 -0.33 -14.00 1.63
C PRO A 16 -1.80 -14.39 1.87
N GLY A 17 -2.40 -15.06 0.89
CA GLY A 17 -3.82 -15.41 0.95
C GLY A 17 -4.73 -14.17 0.93
N ARG A 18 -6.05 -14.35 1.07
CA ARG A 18 -7.02 -13.23 1.08
C ARG A 18 -7.19 -12.68 2.50
N SER A 19 -6.85 -11.40 2.69
CA SER A 19 -7.16 -10.69 3.92
C SER A 19 -8.59 -10.16 3.83
N ALA A 20 -9.54 -10.77 4.55
CA ALA A 20 -10.95 -10.39 4.49
C ALA A 20 -11.18 -8.90 4.82
N LEU A 21 -10.45 -8.39 5.82
CA LEU A 21 -10.48 -6.99 6.19
C LEU A 21 -9.95 -6.08 5.08
N SER A 22 -8.86 -6.47 4.43
CA SER A 22 -8.34 -5.71 3.29
C SER A 22 -9.31 -5.72 2.12
N ASP A 23 -9.90 -6.87 1.79
CA ASP A 23 -10.82 -7.00 0.67
C ASP A 23 -12.07 -6.12 0.84
N GLU A 24 -12.58 -6.02 2.06
CA GLU A 24 -13.72 -5.17 2.41
C GLU A 24 -13.37 -3.68 2.32
N LEU A 25 -12.21 -3.28 2.86
CA LEU A 25 -11.82 -1.87 2.97
C LEU A 25 -11.19 -1.29 1.70
N CYS A 26 -10.53 -2.10 0.87
CA CYS A 26 -9.69 -1.62 -0.23
C CYS A 26 -10.46 -0.75 -1.22
N GLY A 27 -11.70 -1.11 -1.57
CA GLY A 27 -12.50 -0.33 -2.52
C GLY A 27 -12.76 1.09 -2.03
N GLU A 28 -13.25 1.23 -0.81
CA GLU A 28 -13.59 2.52 -0.21
C GLU A 28 -12.35 3.36 0.09
N TRP A 29 -11.26 2.74 0.56
CA TRP A 29 -10.04 3.46 0.90
C TRP A 29 -9.28 3.95 -0.34
N VAL A 30 -9.26 3.17 -1.40
CA VAL A 30 -8.69 3.61 -2.69
C VAL A 30 -9.52 4.78 -3.24
N ASP A 31 -10.85 4.69 -3.19
CA ASP A 31 -11.71 5.80 -3.65
C ASP A 31 -11.51 7.07 -2.82
N LEU A 32 -11.48 6.93 -1.49
CA LEU A 32 -11.24 8.02 -0.57
C LEU A 32 -9.91 8.72 -0.86
N THR A 33 -8.82 7.95 -0.91
CA THR A 33 -7.47 8.51 -1.00
C THR A 33 -7.11 9.04 -2.39
N GLN A 34 -7.58 8.39 -3.45
CA GLN A 34 -7.18 8.71 -4.82
C GLN A 34 -8.17 9.63 -5.55
N LYS A 35 -9.44 9.69 -5.11
CA LYS A 35 -10.47 10.48 -5.81
C LYS A 35 -11.08 11.57 -4.96
N ARG A 36 -11.25 11.35 -3.64
CA ARG A 36 -12.00 12.27 -2.77
C ARG A 36 -11.10 13.22 -2.01
N ILE A 37 -9.92 12.77 -1.58
CA ILE A 37 -8.94 13.64 -0.92
C ILE A 37 -8.15 14.40 -2.00
N PRO A 38 -8.12 15.74 -1.95
CA PRO A 38 -7.42 16.54 -2.96
C PRO A 38 -5.91 16.23 -2.99
N PRO A 39 -5.27 16.20 -4.18
CA PRO A 39 -3.82 16.00 -4.30
C PRO A 39 -2.98 16.94 -3.44
N GLU A 40 -3.45 18.18 -3.25
CA GLU A 40 -2.79 19.22 -2.46
C GLU A 40 -2.69 18.84 -0.98
N PHE A 41 -3.66 18.08 -0.45
CA PHE A 41 -3.57 17.54 0.90
C PHE A 41 -2.37 16.61 1.04
N TRP A 42 -2.14 15.75 0.04
CA TRP A 42 -1.02 14.80 0.05
C TRP A 42 0.33 15.48 -0.16
N HIS A 43 0.38 16.66 -0.78
CA HIS A 43 1.60 17.46 -0.85
C HIS A 43 2.06 17.91 0.55
N ASN A 44 1.13 18.12 1.48
CA ASN A 44 1.45 18.48 2.86
C ASN A 44 2.00 17.29 3.68
N LEU A 45 2.04 16.07 3.13
CA LEU A 45 2.58 14.88 3.80
C LEU A 45 4.11 14.80 3.77
N GLY A 46 4.76 15.68 2.99
CA GLY A 46 6.20 15.64 2.71
C GLY A 46 6.59 14.56 1.69
N HIS A 47 7.88 14.49 1.36
CA HIS A 47 8.43 13.51 0.39
C HIS A 47 8.83 12.16 1.03
N GLY A 48 8.50 11.94 2.30
CA GLY A 48 8.76 10.69 3.02
C GLY A 48 9.99 10.74 3.94
N VAL A 49 10.22 9.63 4.65
CA VAL A 49 11.27 9.49 5.66
C VAL A 49 12.65 9.71 5.03
N THR A 50 13.34 10.78 5.43
CA THR A 50 14.79 10.87 5.20
C THR A 50 15.49 9.99 6.23
N THR A 51 16.49 9.21 5.82
CA THR A 51 17.26 8.31 6.71
C THR A 51 18.06 9.07 7.77
N ASN A 52 18.07 10.40 7.72
CA ASN A 52 18.97 11.26 8.49
C ASN A 52 18.24 12.11 9.54
N GLY A 53 16.92 11.95 9.71
CA GLY A 53 16.17 12.64 10.77
C GLY A 53 15.98 14.15 10.54
N ASP A 54 16.22 14.63 9.33
CA ASP A 54 15.89 16.00 8.93
C ASP A 54 14.42 16.08 8.51
N ASP A 55 13.77 17.16 8.96
CA ASP A 55 12.37 17.54 8.76
C ASP A 55 11.88 17.15 7.35
N ASP A 56 10.97 16.18 7.28
CA ASP A 56 10.49 15.59 6.02
C ASP A 56 9.52 16.51 5.24
N GLY A 57 9.28 17.72 5.76
CA GLY A 57 8.41 18.72 5.18
C GLY A 57 6.93 18.43 5.40
N CYS A 58 6.56 17.50 6.30
CA CYS A 58 5.17 17.27 6.64
C CYS A 58 4.59 18.44 7.45
N GLN A 59 3.47 18.96 6.95
CA GLN A 59 2.72 20.10 7.51
C GLN A 59 1.38 19.66 8.12
N LEU A 60 1.14 18.35 8.20
CA LEU A 60 -0.09 17.77 8.73
C LEU A 60 0.06 17.39 10.20
N ASN A 61 -1.06 17.41 10.91
CA ASN A 61 -1.14 16.76 12.21
C ASN A 61 -1.11 15.24 11.99
N ASP A 62 -0.22 14.54 12.71
CA ASP A 62 -0.10 13.08 12.70
C ASP A 62 0.27 12.49 11.32
N CYS A 63 1.44 12.87 10.83
CA CYS A 63 1.99 12.45 9.53
C CYS A 63 2.05 10.93 9.36
N ASP A 64 2.40 10.21 10.43
CA ASP A 64 2.53 8.75 10.40
C ASP A 64 1.19 8.07 10.12
N THR A 65 0.11 8.55 10.74
CA THR A 65 -1.24 8.06 10.48
C THR A 65 -1.63 8.31 9.02
N TRP A 66 -1.40 9.52 8.50
CA TRP A 66 -1.75 9.84 7.11
C TRP A 66 -0.90 9.09 6.09
N ARG A 67 0.38 8.84 6.40
CA ARG A 67 1.25 7.94 5.62
C ARG A 67 0.68 6.54 5.59
N ALA A 68 0.32 5.98 6.74
CA ALA A 68 -0.25 4.65 6.79
C ALA A 68 -1.57 4.53 6.02
N ILE A 69 -2.45 5.54 6.10
CA ILE A 69 -3.70 5.59 5.31
C ILE A 69 -3.39 5.57 3.80
N ARG A 70 -2.45 6.41 3.35
CA ARG A 70 -2.03 6.44 1.94
C ARG A 70 -1.39 5.11 1.52
N SER A 71 -0.48 4.59 2.33
CA SER A 71 0.23 3.33 2.09
C SER A 71 -0.74 2.14 2.03
N PHE A 72 -1.78 2.10 2.87
CA PHE A 72 -2.81 1.08 2.79
C PHE A 72 -3.49 1.08 1.42
N ALA A 73 -3.93 2.25 0.94
CA ALA A 73 -4.59 2.36 -0.35
C ALA A 73 -3.65 2.02 -1.52
N ASP A 74 -2.40 2.47 -1.47
CA ASP A 74 -1.39 2.11 -2.47
C ASP A 74 -1.15 0.59 -2.50
N ASN A 75 -1.10 -0.04 -1.32
CA ASN A 75 -0.95 -1.49 -1.19
C ASN A 75 -2.17 -2.26 -1.69
N CYS A 76 -3.39 -1.74 -1.52
CA CYS A 76 -4.60 -2.28 -2.15
C CYS A 76 -4.48 -2.29 -3.68
N VAL A 77 -4.04 -1.19 -4.29
CA VAL A 77 -3.85 -1.11 -5.75
C VAL A 77 -2.76 -2.06 -6.24
N ARG A 78 -1.66 -2.16 -5.50
CA ARG A 78 -0.58 -3.11 -5.80
C ARG A 78 -1.08 -4.55 -5.78
N ARG A 79 -1.85 -4.90 -4.75
CA ARG A 79 -2.48 -6.22 -4.67
C ARG A 79 -3.42 -6.49 -5.83
N ALA A 80 -4.33 -5.57 -6.14
CA ALA A 80 -5.25 -5.72 -7.26
C ALA A 80 -4.49 -5.99 -8.59
N SER A 81 -3.42 -5.24 -8.83
CA SER A 81 -2.56 -5.36 -10.01
C SER A 81 -1.78 -6.70 -10.04
N PHE A 82 -1.34 -7.18 -8.87
CA PHE A 82 -0.69 -8.48 -8.74
C PHE A 82 -1.68 -9.63 -9.00
N GLU A 83 -2.86 -9.57 -8.40
CA GLU A 83 -3.92 -10.55 -8.61
C GLU A 83 -4.40 -10.59 -10.06
N GLU A 84 -4.52 -9.44 -10.73
CA GLU A 84 -4.87 -9.40 -12.16
C GLU A 84 -3.83 -10.12 -13.02
N ARG A 85 -2.53 -9.92 -12.73
CA ARG A 85 -1.46 -10.67 -13.40
C ARG A 85 -1.57 -12.17 -13.16
N LEU A 86 -1.75 -12.59 -11.90
CA LEU A 86 -1.93 -14.00 -11.56
C LEU A 86 -3.13 -14.63 -12.27
N ARG A 87 -4.26 -13.91 -12.38
CA ARG A 87 -5.42 -14.39 -13.12
C ARG A 87 -5.07 -14.65 -14.58
N ARG A 88 -4.38 -13.71 -15.24
CA ARG A 88 -3.93 -13.88 -16.63
C ARG A 88 -3.00 -15.08 -16.79
N ASP A 89 -2.03 -15.22 -15.90
CA ASP A 89 -1.03 -16.30 -15.96
C ASP A 89 -1.67 -17.69 -15.74
N GLN A 90 -2.75 -17.74 -14.95
CA GLN A 90 -3.49 -18.97 -14.64
C GLN A 90 -4.68 -19.21 -15.59
N GLY A 91 -4.94 -18.33 -16.55
CA GLY A 91 -6.09 -18.43 -17.46
C GLY A 91 -7.45 -18.24 -16.79
N LEU A 92 -7.49 -17.56 -15.64
CA LEU A 92 -8.71 -17.26 -14.88
C LEU A 92 -9.45 -16.05 -15.46
N LYS A 93 -10.77 -16.01 -15.28
CA LYS A 93 -11.59 -14.88 -15.74
C LYS A 93 -11.44 -13.65 -14.84
N PRO A 94 -11.78 -12.44 -15.34
CA PRO A 94 -11.87 -11.25 -14.49
C PRO A 94 -12.82 -11.51 -13.30
N GLY A 95 -12.36 -11.16 -12.10
CA GLY A 95 -13.13 -11.32 -10.86
C GLY A 95 -13.10 -12.73 -10.25
N GLU A 96 -12.52 -13.74 -10.93
CA GLU A 96 -12.29 -15.03 -10.29
C GLU A 96 -11.30 -14.89 -9.13
N SER A 97 -11.53 -15.66 -8.07
CA SER A 97 -10.69 -15.60 -6.88
C SER A 97 -9.30 -16.14 -7.21
N VAL A 98 -8.27 -15.40 -6.79
CA VAL A 98 -6.87 -15.83 -6.86
C VAL A 98 -6.29 -15.94 -5.48
N PHE A 99 -5.44 -16.95 -5.30
CA PHE A 99 -4.65 -17.10 -4.09
C PHE A 99 -3.29 -16.45 -4.28
N VAL A 100 -2.97 -15.47 -3.44
CA VAL A 100 -1.64 -14.85 -3.39
C VAL A 100 -0.71 -15.78 -2.60
N PRO A 101 0.33 -16.36 -3.22
CA PRO A 101 1.26 -17.24 -2.51
C PRO A 101 2.20 -16.46 -1.58
N ALA A 102 2.84 -17.16 -0.66
CA ALA A 102 3.94 -16.57 0.12
C ALA A 102 5.10 -16.14 -0.82
N PRO A 103 5.79 -15.02 -0.53
CA PRO A 103 5.73 -14.20 0.69
C PRO A 103 4.62 -13.13 0.72
N GLY A 104 3.76 -13.05 -0.30
CA GLY A 104 2.76 -11.98 -0.43
C GLY A 104 3.08 -11.05 -1.61
N VAL A 105 2.59 -9.81 -1.54
CA VAL A 105 2.88 -8.76 -2.52
C VAL A 105 4.01 -7.90 -1.98
N ILE A 106 5.13 -7.80 -2.71
CA ILE A 106 6.27 -6.99 -2.28
C ILE A 106 5.96 -5.48 -2.33
N THR A 107 6.57 -4.72 -1.42
CA THR A 107 6.51 -3.25 -1.45
C THR A 107 7.37 -2.69 -2.58
N GLU A 108 7.18 -1.40 -2.91
CA GLU A 108 8.05 -0.70 -3.85
C GLU A 108 9.49 -0.57 -3.34
N GLU A 109 9.71 -0.43 -2.04
CA GLU A 109 11.06 -0.40 -1.46
C GLU A 109 11.75 -1.75 -1.63
N GLU A 110 11.02 -2.85 -1.41
CA GLU A 110 11.52 -4.20 -1.66
C GLU A 110 11.82 -4.43 -3.15
N ALA A 111 10.94 -3.97 -4.04
CA ALA A 111 11.17 -4.03 -5.48
C ALA A 111 12.42 -3.24 -5.90
N LYS A 112 12.65 -2.04 -5.34
CA LYS A 112 13.84 -1.21 -5.59
C LYS A 112 15.13 -1.91 -5.13
N LYS A 113 15.12 -2.56 -3.97
CA LYS A 113 16.27 -3.35 -3.47
C LYS A 113 16.63 -4.49 -4.42
N ILE A 114 15.64 -5.24 -4.92
CA ILE A 114 15.85 -6.33 -5.87
C ILE A 114 16.48 -5.84 -7.19
N VAL A 115 16.13 -4.64 -7.64
CA VAL A 115 16.69 -4.05 -8.87
C VAL A 115 18.09 -3.49 -8.65
N ALA A 116 18.39 -2.95 -7.46
CA ALA A 116 19.71 -2.41 -7.13
C ALA A 116 20.79 -3.49 -6.92
N ASP A 117 20.38 -4.71 -6.57
CA ASP A 117 21.28 -5.86 -6.38
C ASP A 117 21.58 -6.64 -7.69
N LYS A 118 21.12 -6.15 -8.84
CA LYS A 118 21.37 -6.71 -10.19
C LYS A 118 22.27 -5.82 -11.01
#